data_AF-A0A4P5XJ56-F1
#
_entry.id   AF-A0A4P5XJ56-F1
#
_cell.length_a   1.000
_cell.length_b   1.000
_cell.length_c   1.000
_cell.angle_alpha   90.00
_cell.angle_beta   90.00
_cell.angle_gamma   90.00
#
_symmetry.space_group_name_H-M   'P 1'
#
loop_
_entity.id
_entity.type
_entity.pdbx_description
1 polymer ?
#
loop_
_entity_poly.entity_id
_entity_poly.type
_entity_poly.pdbx_seq_one_letter_code
_entity_poly.pdbx_strand_id
1 'polypeptide(L)'
;MRRGVEIDVASGRSRPEDLLPALGAIVPEGIRPYNRFLSTFFDDDPRLPQVYDIFTKYGIQRFDAREPGYRDIERSPSGYFTRRYVHLFTAEELNSASHFLMWVHDADYNLYKAPPHDGSKLCIYLSPSPRSQKLMYSFPQFYVREKFRQTLEAEQFAGLRLRETIPVRESGSSEKETTWPDGRAVYLLDSPIELPPMPAMEIVADPEKPRIWWWNPGFDDKQAVYHRTEFDDVGLFDYAGTWEHSSRTENERFVIVSQRFRQFCLKHKMRFEFVPVKYVD
;
A
#
# COMPACT_ATOMS: atom_id res chain seq x y z
N MET A 1 -9.53 5.67 -18.29
CA MET A 1 -9.21 4.68 -17.27
C MET A 1 -9.42 3.30 -17.85
N ARG A 2 -8.40 2.44 -17.78
CA ARG A 2 -8.49 1.08 -18.30
C ARG A 2 -8.66 0.11 -17.13
N ARG A 3 -9.40 -0.96 -17.36
CA ARG A 3 -9.50 -2.04 -16.38
C ARG A 3 -8.32 -2.99 -16.57
N GLY A 4 -7.89 -3.54 -15.45
CA GLY A 4 -6.87 -4.57 -15.43
C GLY A 4 -7.11 -5.53 -14.29
N VAL A 5 -6.19 -6.46 -14.16
CA VAL A 5 -6.21 -7.54 -13.20
C VAL A 5 -4.85 -7.67 -12.53
N GLU A 6 -4.84 -7.63 -11.20
CA GLU A 6 -3.74 -8.09 -10.39
C GLU A 6 -3.90 -9.60 -10.14
N ILE A 7 -2.83 -10.34 -10.36
CA ILE A 7 -2.73 -11.77 -10.18
C ILE A 7 -1.68 -12.05 -9.12
N ASP A 8 -2.11 -12.64 -8.01
CA ASP A 8 -1.24 -13.01 -6.89
C ASP A 8 -1.27 -14.51 -6.63
N VAL A 9 -0.11 -15.14 -6.69
CA VAL A 9 0.08 -16.59 -6.57
C VAL A 9 1.13 -16.81 -5.47
N ALA A 10 0.69 -16.96 -4.20
CA ALA A 10 1.58 -17.18 -3.04
C ALA A 10 1.86 -18.67 -2.73
N SER A 11 3.12 -19.10 -2.62
CA SER A 11 3.46 -20.53 -2.54
C SER A 11 2.96 -21.24 -1.27
N GLY A 12 2.17 -22.30 -1.45
CA GLY A 12 1.97 -23.38 -0.47
C GLY A 12 2.87 -24.60 -0.75
N ARG A 13 2.97 -25.52 0.21
CA ARG A 13 3.86 -26.71 0.18
C ARG A 13 3.53 -27.75 -0.93
N SER A 14 2.44 -27.59 -1.67
CA SER A 14 1.91 -28.57 -2.62
C SER A 14 1.91 -28.10 -4.09
N ARG A 15 2.66 -27.04 -4.43
CA ARG A 15 2.66 -26.51 -5.81
C ARG A 15 3.49 -27.34 -6.78
N PRO A 16 3.10 -27.39 -8.07
CA PRO A 16 3.96 -27.89 -9.14
C PRO A 16 5.26 -27.09 -9.21
N GLU A 17 6.41 -27.76 -9.20
CA GLU A 17 7.75 -27.13 -9.21
C GLU A 17 7.95 -26.22 -10.42
N ASP A 18 7.32 -26.57 -11.56
CA ASP A 18 7.43 -25.85 -12.83
C ASP A 18 6.49 -24.63 -12.97
N LEU A 19 5.63 -24.36 -11.97
CA LEU A 19 4.65 -23.27 -12.07
C LEU A 19 5.32 -21.89 -12.16
N LEU A 20 6.19 -21.57 -11.20
CA LEU A 20 6.84 -20.25 -11.15
C LEU A 20 7.82 -20.05 -12.31
N PRO A 21 8.65 -21.05 -12.72
CA PRO A 21 9.41 -20.95 -13.95
C PRO A 21 8.54 -20.67 -15.18
N ALA A 22 7.40 -21.34 -15.33
CA ALA A 22 6.49 -21.12 -16.46
C ALA A 22 5.88 -19.72 -16.45
N LEU A 23 5.44 -19.22 -15.29
CA LEU A 23 4.94 -17.85 -15.14
C LEU A 23 6.05 -16.81 -15.40
N GLY A 24 7.25 -17.06 -14.90
CA GLY A 24 8.42 -16.20 -15.10
C GLY A 24 8.93 -16.16 -16.54
N ALA A 25 8.66 -17.19 -17.35
CA ALA A 25 8.96 -17.16 -18.78
C ALA A 25 8.05 -16.18 -19.55
N ILE A 26 6.81 -15.98 -19.09
CA ILE A 26 5.85 -15.03 -19.71
C ILE A 26 6.05 -13.63 -19.12
N VAL A 27 6.24 -13.55 -17.80
CA VAL A 27 6.30 -12.30 -17.04
C VAL A 27 7.45 -12.35 -16.04
N PRO A 28 8.70 -12.18 -16.52
CA PRO A 28 9.89 -12.26 -15.66
C PRO A 28 9.82 -11.28 -14.49
N GLU A 29 9.27 -10.09 -14.72
CA GLU A 29 9.09 -9.05 -13.72
C GLU A 29 8.02 -9.35 -12.68
N GLY A 30 7.21 -10.40 -12.86
CA GLY A 30 6.17 -10.82 -11.92
C GLY A 30 6.70 -11.70 -10.78
N ILE A 31 7.92 -12.22 -10.90
CA ILE A 31 8.52 -13.07 -9.86
C ILE A 31 8.93 -12.21 -8.65
N ARG A 32 8.49 -12.63 -7.46
CA ARG A 32 8.76 -11.98 -6.17
C ARG A 32 9.57 -12.92 -5.27
N PRO A 33 10.24 -12.40 -4.22
CA PRO A 33 10.83 -13.23 -3.18
C PRO A 33 9.85 -14.22 -2.56
N TYR A 34 10.37 -15.25 -1.87
CA TYR A 34 9.56 -16.25 -1.17
C TYR A 34 8.63 -17.06 -2.09
N ASN A 35 9.06 -17.37 -3.32
CA ASN A 35 8.32 -18.19 -4.28
C ASN A 35 6.90 -17.66 -4.56
N ARG A 36 6.78 -16.34 -4.68
CA ARG A 36 5.53 -15.67 -5.02
C ARG A 36 5.58 -15.12 -6.43
N PHE A 37 4.45 -15.14 -7.12
CA PHE A 37 4.24 -14.40 -8.35
C PHE A 37 3.19 -13.32 -8.10
N LEU A 38 3.51 -12.08 -8.47
CA LEU A 38 2.61 -10.93 -8.37
C LEU A 38 2.80 -10.07 -9.62
N SER A 39 1.76 -9.95 -10.43
CA SER A 39 1.78 -9.11 -11.63
C SER A 39 0.43 -8.51 -11.89
N THR A 40 0.45 -7.37 -12.58
CA THR A 40 -0.73 -6.59 -12.93
C THR A 40 -0.79 -6.44 -14.46
N PHE A 41 -1.93 -6.76 -15.04
CA PHE A 41 -2.16 -6.78 -16.48
C PHE A 41 -3.34 -5.87 -16.82
N PHE A 42 -3.29 -5.18 -17.95
CA PHE A 42 -4.51 -4.64 -18.53
C PHE A 42 -5.37 -5.78 -19.11
N ASP A 43 -6.69 -5.58 -19.20
CA ASP A 43 -7.58 -6.59 -19.79
C ASP A 43 -7.22 -6.92 -21.25
N ASP A 44 -6.55 -6.00 -21.96
CA ASP A 44 -6.04 -6.17 -23.31
C ASP A 44 -4.58 -6.68 -23.40
N ASP A 45 -3.94 -7.03 -22.28
CA ASP A 45 -2.56 -7.53 -22.28
C ASP A 45 -2.48 -8.93 -22.92
N PRO A 46 -1.70 -9.13 -24.00
CA PRO A 46 -1.63 -10.41 -24.73
C PRO A 46 -0.97 -11.54 -23.93
N ARG A 47 -0.33 -11.23 -22.79
CA ARG A 47 0.25 -12.23 -21.88
C ARG A 47 -0.82 -12.82 -20.95
N LEU A 48 -1.92 -12.10 -20.72
CA LEU A 48 -2.95 -12.51 -19.77
C LEU A 48 -3.61 -13.86 -20.14
N PRO A 49 -3.96 -14.14 -21.42
CA PRO A 49 -4.44 -15.46 -21.82
C PRO A 49 -3.42 -16.57 -21.53
N GLN A 50 -2.13 -16.33 -21.78
CA GLN A 50 -1.07 -17.32 -21.56
C GLN A 50 -0.88 -17.64 -20.06
N VAL A 51 -1.02 -16.65 -19.18
CA VAL A 51 -1.04 -16.85 -17.74
C VAL A 51 -2.24 -17.71 -17.32
N TYR A 52 -3.42 -17.47 -17.89
CA TYR A 52 -4.61 -18.29 -17.65
C TYR A 52 -4.47 -19.72 -18.18
N ASP A 53 -3.78 -19.92 -19.31
CA ASP A 53 -3.48 -21.25 -19.85
C ASP A 53 -2.57 -22.03 -18.89
N ILE A 54 -1.57 -21.38 -18.28
CA ILE A 54 -0.74 -21.98 -17.23
C ILE A 54 -1.60 -22.40 -16.03
N PHE A 55 -2.48 -21.53 -15.55
CA PHE A 55 -3.35 -21.85 -14.41
C PHE A 55 -4.28 -23.02 -14.71
N THR A 56 -4.83 -23.06 -15.92
CA THR A 56 -5.66 -24.18 -16.40
C THR A 56 -4.85 -25.48 -16.46
N LYS A 57 -3.63 -25.45 -17.04
CA LYS A 57 -2.72 -26.60 -17.12
C LYS A 57 -2.42 -27.22 -15.76
N TYR A 58 -2.21 -26.39 -14.74
CA TYR A 58 -1.84 -26.83 -13.40
C TYR A 58 -3.04 -26.99 -12.44
N GLY A 59 -4.28 -26.83 -12.92
CA GLY A 59 -5.48 -26.97 -12.08
C GLY A 59 -5.58 -25.94 -10.96
N ILE A 60 -4.99 -24.75 -11.16
CA ILE A 60 -4.95 -23.69 -10.15
C ILE A 60 -6.28 -22.96 -10.18
N GLN A 61 -6.95 -22.95 -9.03
CA GLN A 61 -8.26 -22.32 -8.89
C GLN A 61 -8.14 -20.84 -8.48
N ARG A 62 -9.14 -20.06 -8.88
CA ARG A 62 -9.29 -18.66 -8.48
C ARG A 62 -9.75 -18.59 -7.03
N PHE A 63 -9.04 -17.81 -6.24
CA PHE A 63 -9.47 -17.41 -4.91
C PHE A 63 -10.24 -16.10 -4.99
N ASP A 64 -11.56 -16.19 -4.84
CA ASP A 64 -12.43 -15.05 -4.61
C ASP A 64 -13.06 -15.18 -3.21
N ALA A 65 -12.66 -14.31 -2.29
CA ALA A 65 -13.16 -14.33 -0.92
C ALA A 65 -14.67 -14.00 -0.81
N ARG A 66 -15.30 -13.52 -1.90
CA ARG A 66 -16.74 -13.28 -1.99
C ARG A 66 -17.52 -14.52 -2.43
N GLU A 67 -16.87 -15.52 -3.02
CA GLU A 67 -17.55 -16.73 -3.49
C GLU A 67 -17.84 -17.71 -2.32
N PRO A 68 -19.05 -18.29 -2.27
CA PRO A 68 -19.34 -19.39 -1.34
C PRO A 68 -18.34 -20.54 -1.54
N GLY A 69 -17.77 -21.07 -0.45
CA GLY A 69 -16.78 -22.15 -0.51
C GLY A 69 -15.32 -21.68 -0.66
N TYR A 70 -15.03 -20.37 -0.62
CA TYR A 70 -13.66 -19.86 -0.72
C TYR A 70 -12.67 -20.51 0.28
N ARG A 71 -13.14 -20.92 1.46
CA ARG A 71 -12.33 -21.62 2.48
C ARG A 71 -11.88 -23.02 2.03
N ASP A 72 -12.65 -23.68 1.17
CA ASP A 72 -12.28 -24.97 0.61
C ASP A 72 -11.19 -24.80 -0.46
N ILE A 73 -11.27 -23.71 -1.23
CA ILE A 73 -10.24 -23.30 -2.21
C ILE A 73 -8.94 -22.91 -1.49
N GLU A 74 -9.02 -22.16 -0.38
CA GLU A 74 -7.87 -21.80 0.46
C GLU A 74 -7.08 -23.04 0.95
N ARG A 75 -7.82 -24.14 1.22
CA ARG A 75 -7.27 -25.41 1.70
C ARG A 75 -6.89 -26.37 0.57
N SER A 76 -7.09 -25.99 -0.69
CA SER A 76 -6.86 -26.86 -1.83
C SER A 76 -5.38 -27.20 -2.02
N PRO A 77 -5.03 -28.48 -2.27
CA PRO A 77 -3.66 -28.87 -2.58
C PRO A 77 -3.20 -28.41 -3.97
N SER A 78 -4.12 -28.10 -4.90
CA SER A 78 -3.78 -27.67 -6.27
C SER A 78 -3.28 -26.21 -6.37
N GLY A 79 -3.27 -25.50 -5.25
CA GLY A 79 -2.88 -24.09 -5.17
C GLY A 79 -4.00 -23.15 -5.63
N TYR A 80 -4.01 -21.96 -5.04
CA TYR A 80 -4.94 -20.89 -5.39
C TYR A 80 -4.18 -19.66 -5.88
N PHE A 81 -4.87 -18.80 -6.64
CA PHE A 81 -4.40 -17.45 -6.95
C PHE A 81 -5.50 -16.43 -6.70
N THR A 82 -5.14 -15.26 -6.20
CA THR A 82 -6.09 -14.16 -6.03
C THR A 82 -6.15 -13.36 -7.33
N ARG A 83 -7.37 -13.12 -7.83
CA ARG A 83 -7.64 -12.20 -8.93
C ARG A 83 -8.28 -10.95 -8.35
N ARG A 84 -7.67 -9.78 -8.56
CA ARG A 84 -8.28 -8.49 -8.19
C ARG A 84 -8.44 -7.63 -9.44
N TYR A 85 -9.62 -7.10 -9.67
CA TYR A 85 -9.79 -6.11 -10.73
C TYR A 85 -9.28 -4.76 -10.23
N VAL A 86 -8.31 -4.21 -10.95
CA VAL A 86 -7.69 -2.94 -10.60
C VAL A 86 -7.94 -1.94 -11.72
N HIS A 87 -8.23 -0.70 -11.34
CA HIS A 87 -8.17 0.40 -12.29
C HIS A 87 -6.72 0.71 -12.58
N LEU A 88 -6.35 0.61 -13.85
CA LEU A 88 -5.03 0.92 -14.32
C LEU A 88 -5.04 2.28 -14.99
N PHE A 89 -4.11 3.11 -14.55
CA PHE A 89 -3.95 4.47 -15.02
C PHE A 89 -2.85 4.48 -16.08
N THR A 90 -3.17 5.08 -17.22
CA THR A 90 -2.19 5.38 -18.27
C THR A 90 -1.18 6.41 -17.78
N ALA A 91 -0.03 6.50 -18.45
CA ALA A 91 0.95 7.53 -18.15
C ALA A 91 0.38 8.95 -18.30
N GLU A 92 -0.53 9.16 -19.25
CA GLU A 92 -1.25 10.41 -19.45
C GLU A 92 -2.09 10.76 -18.23
N GLU A 93 -2.94 9.83 -17.76
CA GLU A 93 -3.77 10.02 -16.57
C GLU A 93 -2.95 10.30 -15.31
N LEU A 94 -1.84 9.58 -15.12
CA LEU A 94 -0.92 9.80 -14.01
C LEU A 94 -0.15 11.13 -14.13
N ASN A 95 0.04 11.65 -15.33
CA ASN A 95 0.74 12.92 -15.53
C ASN A 95 -0.21 14.11 -15.40
N SER A 96 -1.49 13.95 -15.75
CA SER A 96 -2.52 14.99 -15.64
C SER A 96 -3.15 15.11 -14.25
N ALA A 97 -3.09 14.04 -13.44
CA ALA A 97 -3.67 14.06 -12.10
C ALA A 97 -2.89 15.02 -11.16
N SER A 98 -3.64 15.84 -10.42
CA SER A 98 -3.08 16.81 -9.48
C SER A 98 -2.66 16.17 -8.16
N HIS A 99 -3.44 15.20 -7.70
CA HIS A 99 -3.25 14.52 -6.42
C HIS A 99 -3.44 13.01 -6.56
N PHE A 100 -2.80 12.28 -5.66
CA PHE A 100 -2.77 10.82 -5.67
C PHE A 100 -2.94 10.28 -4.27
N LEU A 101 -3.76 9.25 -4.12
CA LEU A 101 -3.64 8.34 -3.00
C LEU A 101 -2.32 7.56 -3.14
N MET A 102 -1.47 7.66 -2.12
CA MET A 102 -0.20 6.95 -2.06
C MET A 102 -0.39 5.58 -1.40
N TRP A 103 0.03 4.53 -2.09
CA TRP A 103 -0.09 3.13 -1.65
C TRP A 103 1.24 2.37 -1.81
N VAL A 104 1.40 1.22 -1.16
CA VAL A 104 2.59 0.36 -1.28
C VAL A 104 2.22 -0.99 -1.88
N HIS A 105 2.78 -1.30 -3.05
CA HIS A 105 2.58 -2.57 -3.77
C HIS A 105 3.30 -3.76 -3.10
N ASP A 106 4.51 -3.54 -2.56
CA ASP A 106 5.31 -4.55 -1.88
C ASP A 106 5.37 -4.19 -0.39
N ALA A 107 4.37 -4.63 0.36
CA ALA A 107 4.38 -4.54 1.81
C ALA A 107 5.40 -5.53 2.39
N ASP A 108 6.69 -5.26 2.17
CA ASP A 108 7.73 -5.76 3.07
C ASP A 108 7.52 -5.01 4.39
N TYR A 109 6.65 -5.55 5.24
CA TYR A 109 6.38 -5.04 6.59
C TYR A 109 7.68 -5.09 7.39
N ASN A 110 8.41 -3.97 7.37
CA ASN A 110 9.64 -3.82 8.12
C ASN A 110 9.40 -3.09 9.43
N LEU A 111 8.15 -2.73 9.74
CA LEU A 111 7.76 -1.92 10.88
C LEU A 111 6.45 -2.43 11.52
N TYR A 112 6.51 -2.76 12.80
CA TYR A 112 5.32 -3.05 13.62
C TYR A 112 5.17 -1.99 14.72
N LYS A 113 3.96 -1.56 15.03
CA LYS A 113 3.72 -0.66 16.16
C LYS A 113 3.82 -1.44 17.46
N ALA A 114 4.57 -0.90 18.42
CA ALA A 114 4.55 -1.38 19.79
C ALA A 114 3.50 -0.60 20.59
N PRO A 115 2.92 -1.19 21.65
CA PRO A 115 2.12 -0.44 22.60
C PRO A 115 2.92 0.76 23.12
N PRO A 116 2.32 1.96 23.20
CA PRO A 116 3.02 3.11 23.78
C PRO A 116 3.32 2.85 25.26
N HIS A 117 4.58 3.00 25.67
CA HIS A 117 4.99 2.93 27.08
C HIS A 117 4.77 4.27 27.82
N ASP A 118 4.78 5.36 27.06
CA ASP A 118 4.44 6.73 27.43
C ASP A 118 3.59 7.24 26.26
N GLY A 119 2.36 7.68 26.54
CA GLY A 119 1.38 8.09 25.51
C GLY A 119 1.80 9.20 24.54
N SER A 120 3.02 9.74 24.66
CA SER A 120 3.54 10.81 23.80
C SER A 120 4.26 10.34 22.53
N LYS A 121 4.90 9.16 22.51
CA LYS A 121 5.80 8.74 21.42
C LYS A 121 5.38 7.40 20.79
N LEU A 122 5.39 7.37 19.45
CA LEU A 122 5.07 6.16 18.69
C LEU A 122 6.26 5.22 18.69
N CYS A 123 6.08 4.04 19.31
CA CYS A 123 7.11 2.99 19.36
C CYS A 123 6.99 2.07 18.14
N ILE A 124 8.11 1.78 17.46
CA ILE A 124 8.13 0.93 16.26
C ILE A 124 9.19 -0.18 16.33
N TYR A 125 8.81 -1.41 16.03
CA TYR A 125 9.73 -2.53 15.85
C TYR A 125 10.26 -2.56 14.43
N LEU A 126 11.59 -2.52 14.27
CA LEU A 126 12.23 -2.70 12.97
C LEU A 126 12.50 -4.18 12.71
N SER A 127 11.94 -4.72 11.62
CA SER A 127 12.32 -6.05 11.14
C SER A 127 13.82 -6.06 10.81
N PRO A 128 14.58 -7.09 11.22
CA PRO A 128 16.02 -7.19 10.98
C PRO A 128 16.41 -7.35 9.49
N SER A 129 15.45 -7.35 8.56
CA SER A 129 15.71 -7.54 7.13
C SER A 129 16.37 -6.30 6.48
N PRO A 130 17.48 -6.46 5.75
CA PRO A 130 18.13 -5.36 5.06
C PRO A 130 17.59 -5.26 3.63
N ARG A 131 16.94 -4.15 3.23
CA ARG A 131 16.97 -3.71 1.80
C ARG A 131 16.45 -2.30 1.47
N SER A 132 15.52 -1.69 2.20
CA SER A 132 15.13 -0.29 1.92
C SER A 132 15.88 0.72 2.80
N GLN A 133 16.79 1.48 2.20
CA GLN A 133 17.51 2.57 2.89
C GLN A 133 16.79 3.93 2.86
N LYS A 134 15.67 4.05 2.14
CA LYS A 134 15.07 5.37 1.83
C LYS A 134 13.73 5.58 2.55
N LEU A 135 12.72 4.79 2.21
CA LEU A 135 11.37 4.91 2.77
C LEU A 135 10.84 3.53 3.17
N MET A 136 10.16 3.48 4.31
CA MET A 136 9.63 2.31 5.00
C MET A 136 8.13 2.49 5.21
N TYR A 137 7.40 1.39 5.40
CA TYR A 137 5.95 1.38 5.48
C TYR A 137 5.50 0.52 6.67
N SER A 138 4.53 1.03 7.44
CA SER A 138 3.76 0.28 8.43
C SER A 138 2.31 0.66 8.18
N PHE A 139 1.58 -0.21 7.48
CA PHE A 139 0.24 0.05 6.96
C PHE A 139 -0.65 0.83 7.95
N PRO A 140 -1.24 1.99 7.56
CA PRO A 140 -1.13 2.73 6.29
C PRO A 140 -0.07 3.86 6.30
N GLN A 141 0.79 3.92 7.31
CA GLN A 141 1.74 5.00 7.57
C GLN A 141 3.11 4.80 6.89
N PHE A 142 3.75 5.92 6.57
CA PHE A 142 5.02 5.99 5.86
C PHE A 142 6.13 6.55 6.74
N TYR A 143 7.35 6.04 6.58
CA TYR A 143 8.47 6.38 7.44
C TYR A 143 9.75 6.57 6.64
N VAL A 144 10.64 7.46 7.09
CA VAL A 144 11.99 7.64 6.52
C VAL A 144 13.06 7.42 7.57
N ARG A 145 14.24 6.98 7.13
CA ARG A 145 15.43 6.90 7.99
C ARG A 145 16.09 8.28 8.09
N GLU A 146 16.80 8.52 9.19
CA GLU A 146 17.63 9.73 9.42
C GLU A 146 18.42 10.16 8.18
N LYS A 147 19.11 9.24 7.51
CA LYS A 147 19.94 9.55 6.32
C LYS A 147 19.18 10.19 5.17
N PHE A 148 17.86 9.95 5.06
CA PHE A 148 17.03 10.47 3.99
C PHE A 148 16.23 11.72 4.43
N ARG A 149 16.19 12.01 5.74
CA ARG A 149 15.48 13.15 6.33
C ARG A 149 15.85 14.47 5.66
N GLN A 150 17.14 14.78 5.58
CA GLN A 150 17.63 16.04 5.02
C GLN A 150 17.22 16.22 3.54
N THR A 151 17.19 15.13 2.77
CA THR A 151 16.75 15.18 1.36
C THR A 151 15.26 15.53 1.25
N LEU A 152 14.43 15.02 2.17
CA LEU A 152 13.00 15.30 2.20
C LEU A 152 12.70 16.71 2.73
N GLU A 153 13.40 17.15 3.78
CA GLU A 153 13.25 18.49 4.37
C GLU A 153 13.65 19.59 3.38
N ALA A 154 14.68 19.36 2.55
CA ALA A 154 15.14 20.31 1.55
C ALA A 154 14.09 20.64 0.48
N GLU A 155 13.13 19.74 0.24
CA GLU A 155 12.04 19.99 -0.71
C GLU A 155 10.94 20.89 -0.14
N GLN A 156 10.85 21.08 1.18
CA GLN A 156 9.84 21.95 1.80
C GLN A 156 8.41 21.65 1.33
N PHE A 157 8.03 20.37 1.34
CA PHE A 157 6.70 19.93 0.94
C PHE A 157 5.61 20.52 1.87
N ALA A 158 4.62 21.17 1.29
CA ALA A 158 3.51 21.75 2.06
C ALA A 158 2.69 20.64 2.75
N GLY A 159 2.36 20.83 4.03
CA GLY A 159 1.62 19.85 4.82
C GLY A 159 2.44 18.64 5.30
N LEU A 160 3.69 18.48 4.90
CA LEU A 160 4.52 17.38 5.39
C LEU A 160 5.19 17.74 6.72
N ARG A 161 5.08 16.85 7.72
CA ARG A 161 5.84 16.90 8.97
C ARG A 161 6.57 15.57 9.18
N LEU A 162 7.73 15.66 9.85
CA LEU A 162 8.49 14.49 10.28
C LEU A 162 8.37 14.35 11.79
N ARG A 163 7.61 13.36 12.24
CA ARG A 163 7.45 13.03 13.65
C ARG A 163 8.47 11.98 14.06
N GLU A 164 9.24 12.26 15.09
CA GLU A 164 10.21 11.32 15.65
C GLU A 164 9.50 10.08 16.23
N THR A 165 10.05 8.90 15.98
CA THR A 165 9.55 7.63 16.53
C THR A 165 10.60 7.04 17.49
N ILE A 166 10.15 6.20 18.43
CA ILE A 166 11.05 5.41 19.28
C ILE A 166 11.18 4.01 18.67
N PRO A 167 12.35 3.63 18.14
CA PRO A 167 12.55 2.27 17.70
C PRO A 167 12.73 1.33 18.92
N VAL A 168 11.94 0.25 18.97
CA VAL A 168 12.01 -0.80 20.00
C VAL A 168 12.51 -2.12 19.41
N ARG A 169 13.18 -2.95 20.20
CA ARG A 169 13.54 -4.34 19.84
C ARG A 169 12.57 -5.30 20.51
N GLU A 170 12.16 -6.34 19.81
CA GLU A 170 11.44 -7.47 20.42
C GLU A 170 12.43 -8.19 21.34
N SER A 171 12.27 -8.06 22.66
CA SER A 171 13.00 -8.91 23.60
C SER A 171 12.15 -10.16 23.83
N GLY A 172 12.69 -11.32 23.44
CA GLY A 172 12.06 -12.63 23.75
C GLY A 172 12.02 -12.93 25.26
N SER A 173 12.55 -12.04 26.10
CA SER A 173 12.51 -12.11 27.55
C SER A 173 12.76 -10.72 28.15
N SER A 174 11.84 -10.25 28.99
CA SER A 174 11.96 -9.17 29.99
C SER A 174 12.53 -7.78 29.60
N GLU A 175 11.62 -6.80 29.68
CA GLU A 175 11.73 -5.49 30.39
C GLU A 175 12.80 -4.45 30.06
N LYS A 176 13.68 -4.63 29.07
CA LYS A 176 14.60 -3.53 28.69
C LYS A 176 14.51 -3.13 27.22
N GLU A 177 13.73 -2.09 26.98
CA GLU A 177 13.86 -1.21 25.82
C GLU A 177 15.31 -0.70 25.74
N THR A 178 16.05 -1.16 24.74
CA THR A 178 17.35 -0.57 24.41
C THR A 178 17.12 0.41 23.27
N THR A 179 17.27 1.69 23.54
CA THR A 179 17.34 2.73 22.52
C THR A 179 18.50 2.42 21.57
N TRP A 180 18.30 2.64 20.27
CA TRP A 180 19.34 2.37 19.29
C TRP A 180 20.45 3.43 19.35
N PRO A 181 21.70 3.08 18.99
CA PRO A 181 22.76 4.06 18.80
C PRO A 181 22.40 5.05 17.68
N ASP A 182 22.85 6.30 17.85
CA ASP A 182 22.62 7.44 16.96
C ASP A 182 22.79 7.08 15.46
N GLY A 183 21.87 7.58 14.62
CA GLY A 183 21.86 7.33 13.18
C GLY A 183 20.90 6.22 12.70
N ARG A 184 20.10 5.64 13.61
CA ARG A 184 19.01 4.70 13.29
C ARG A 184 17.61 5.27 13.53
N ALA A 185 17.51 6.57 13.81
CA ALA A 185 16.22 7.23 13.96
C ALA A 185 15.35 7.05 12.71
N VAL A 186 14.07 6.83 12.97
CA VAL A 186 13.03 6.67 11.97
C VAL A 186 12.00 7.75 12.23
N TYR A 187 11.57 8.41 11.17
CA TYR A 187 10.59 9.48 11.25
C TYR A 187 9.33 9.03 10.55
N LEU A 188 8.20 9.18 11.23
CA LEU A 188 6.89 9.08 10.62
C LEU A 188 6.67 10.31 9.73
N LEU A 189 6.24 10.07 8.49
CA LEU A 189 5.70 11.11 7.62
C LEU A 189 4.27 11.37 8.07
N ASP A 190 4.08 12.53 8.69
CA ASP A 190 2.85 12.99 9.31
C ASP A 190 2.32 14.24 8.58
N SER A 191 1.05 14.57 8.81
CA SER A 191 0.45 15.79 8.27
C SER A 191 -0.46 16.45 9.30
N PRO A 192 -0.36 17.78 9.49
CA PRO A 192 -1.38 18.52 10.21
C PRO A 192 -2.60 18.83 9.33
N ILE A 193 -2.52 18.56 8.04
CA ILE A 193 -3.59 18.82 7.08
C ILE A 193 -4.44 17.56 7.00
N GLU A 194 -5.72 17.73 7.35
CA GLU A 194 -6.73 16.70 7.24
C GLU A 194 -7.68 17.06 6.11
N LEU A 195 -7.90 16.10 5.20
CA LEU A 195 -8.84 16.26 4.11
C LEU A 195 -10.29 16.09 4.60
N PRO A 196 -11.27 16.67 3.88
CA PRO A 196 -12.67 16.39 4.16
C PRO A 196 -12.98 14.89 4.00
N PRO A 197 -14.06 14.40 4.61
CA PRO A 197 -14.53 13.03 4.36
C PRO A 197 -14.95 12.86 2.90
N MET A 198 -14.69 11.69 2.31
CA MET A 198 -15.18 11.34 0.97
C MET A 198 -16.73 11.34 0.92
N PRO A 199 -17.39 11.49 -0.24
CA PRO A 199 -18.86 11.42 -0.30
C PRO A 199 -19.40 10.06 0.18
N ALA A 200 -20.44 10.07 1.04
CA ALA A 200 -21.01 8.87 1.65
C ALA A 200 -21.60 7.88 0.61
N MET A 201 -22.04 8.36 -0.55
CA MET A 201 -22.63 7.51 -1.59
C MET A 201 -21.62 6.64 -2.32
N GLU A 202 -20.32 6.88 -2.16
CA GLU A 202 -19.26 6.02 -2.70
C GLU A 202 -18.68 5.05 -1.65
N ILE A 203 -19.22 5.00 -0.43
CA ILE A 203 -18.79 4.06 0.62
C ILE A 203 -20.03 3.47 1.29
N VAL A 204 -20.32 2.19 1.02
CA VAL A 204 -21.39 1.48 1.74
C VAL A 204 -20.96 1.34 3.21
N ALA A 205 -21.34 2.29 4.06
CA ALA A 205 -21.23 2.17 5.51
C ALA A 205 -22.23 3.08 6.25
N ASP A 206 -22.78 2.51 7.32
CA ASP A 206 -23.59 3.10 8.39
C ASP A 206 -23.07 4.50 8.83
N PRO A 207 -23.90 5.56 8.81
CA PRO A 207 -23.49 6.94 9.08
C PRO A 207 -22.99 7.19 10.51
N GLU A 208 -23.24 6.28 11.46
CA GLU A 208 -22.86 6.45 12.88
C GLU A 208 -21.51 5.82 13.25
N LYS A 209 -20.76 5.23 12.29
CA LYS A 209 -19.47 4.58 12.56
C LYS A 209 -18.33 5.21 11.77
N PRO A 210 -17.10 5.30 12.32
CA PRO A 210 -15.93 5.75 11.57
C PRO A 210 -15.78 4.90 10.31
N ARG A 211 -15.56 5.56 9.17
CA ARG A 211 -15.43 4.88 7.88
C ARG A 211 -14.11 4.15 7.84
N ILE A 212 -14.17 2.89 8.22
CA ILE A 212 -13.05 1.98 8.05
C ILE A 212 -12.97 1.72 6.54
N TRP A 213 -11.94 2.23 5.89
CA TRP A 213 -11.61 1.80 4.54
C TRP A 213 -10.87 0.48 4.68
N TRP A 214 -11.61 -0.61 4.52
CA TRP A 214 -11.05 -1.95 4.65
C TRP A 214 -10.01 -2.18 3.56
N TRP A 215 -8.96 -2.90 3.95
CA TRP A 215 -7.99 -3.53 3.05
C TRP A 215 -8.63 -3.82 1.70
N ASN A 216 -8.06 -3.22 0.65
CA ASN A 216 -8.38 -3.46 -0.76
C ASN A 216 -9.55 -2.61 -1.33
N PRO A 217 -9.31 -1.36 -1.77
CA PRO A 217 -10.25 -0.63 -2.65
C PRO A 217 -10.47 -1.30 -4.03
N GLY A 218 -9.88 -2.47 -4.28
CA GLY A 218 -9.84 -3.15 -5.58
C GLY A 218 -10.96 -4.17 -5.84
N PHE A 219 -12.09 -4.10 -5.15
CA PHE A 219 -13.28 -4.87 -5.55
C PHE A 219 -14.52 -3.99 -5.81
N ASP A 220 -14.37 -2.67 -5.66
CA ASP A 220 -15.50 -1.75 -5.52
C ASP A 220 -15.30 -0.41 -6.28
N ASP A 221 -14.45 -0.33 -7.30
CA ASP A 221 -14.30 0.88 -8.14
C ASP A 221 -13.92 2.19 -7.40
N LYS A 222 -13.47 2.12 -6.14
CA LYS A 222 -13.30 3.30 -5.28
C LYS A 222 -11.87 3.83 -5.34
N GLN A 223 -11.63 4.66 -6.34
CA GLN A 223 -10.62 5.73 -6.22
C GLN A 223 -10.95 6.62 -5.02
N ALA A 224 -9.95 7.30 -4.47
CA ALA A 224 -10.25 8.37 -3.54
C ALA A 224 -11.06 9.44 -4.30
N VAL A 225 -12.27 9.75 -3.83
CA VAL A 225 -13.19 10.72 -4.46
C VAL A 225 -13.52 11.81 -3.47
N TYR A 226 -13.37 13.06 -3.89
CA TYR A 226 -13.72 14.22 -3.07
C TYR A 226 -14.60 15.21 -3.85
N HIS A 227 -15.46 15.94 -3.13
CA HIS A 227 -16.05 17.15 -3.72
C HIS A 227 -14.93 18.17 -3.97
N ARG A 228 -14.90 18.73 -5.17
CA ARG A 228 -13.83 19.66 -5.56
C ARG A 228 -13.78 20.88 -4.65
N THR A 229 -14.94 21.46 -4.32
CA THR A 229 -15.02 22.63 -3.45
C THR A 229 -14.46 22.36 -2.06
N GLU A 230 -14.85 21.24 -1.43
CA GLU A 230 -14.37 20.87 -0.10
C GLU A 230 -12.88 20.57 -0.08
N PHE A 231 -12.37 19.98 -1.16
CA PHE A 231 -10.95 19.69 -1.30
C PHE A 231 -10.12 20.97 -1.52
N ASP A 232 -10.63 21.90 -2.34
CA ASP A 232 -9.95 23.17 -2.63
C ASP A 232 -9.92 24.10 -1.39
N ASP A 233 -10.93 24.03 -0.51
CA ASP A 233 -11.01 24.79 0.75
C ASP A 233 -9.89 24.42 1.75
N VAL A 234 -9.28 23.23 1.62
CA VAL A 234 -8.12 22.81 2.43
C VAL A 234 -6.88 23.64 2.12
N GLY A 235 -6.80 24.22 0.92
CA GLY A 235 -5.65 24.97 0.43
C GLY A 235 -4.56 24.08 -0.16
N LEU A 236 -3.42 24.69 -0.53
CA LEU A 236 -2.32 24.00 -1.19
C LEU A 236 -1.57 23.05 -0.24
N PHE A 237 -1.37 21.80 -0.66
CA PHE A 237 -0.56 20.83 0.06
C PHE A 237 0.19 19.88 -0.89
N ASP A 238 1.28 19.31 -0.39
CA ASP A 238 2.04 18.24 -1.02
C ASP A 238 1.81 16.89 -0.34
N TYR A 239 1.40 16.90 0.94
CA TYR A 239 1.14 15.71 1.75
C TYR A 239 0.03 15.99 2.77
N ALA A 240 -1.09 15.26 2.69
CA ALA A 240 -2.24 15.36 3.59
C ALA A 240 -2.75 14.00 4.04
N GLY A 241 -3.23 13.93 5.28
CA GLY A 241 -3.92 12.76 5.80
C GLY A 241 -5.39 12.75 5.36
N THR A 242 -5.92 11.59 5.02
CA THR A 242 -7.36 11.41 4.76
C THR A 242 -8.14 11.45 6.06
N TRP A 243 -9.42 11.80 5.98
CA TRP A 243 -10.37 11.57 7.07
C TRP A 243 -10.60 10.06 7.29
N GLU A 244 -10.51 9.24 6.23
CA GLU A 244 -10.71 7.80 6.31
C GLU A 244 -9.53 7.07 6.97
N HIS A 245 -9.85 6.00 7.70
CA HIS A 245 -8.87 5.20 8.45
C HIS A 245 -8.93 3.73 8.07
N SER A 246 -7.79 3.05 8.17
CA SER A 246 -7.72 1.62 7.86
C SER A 246 -8.04 0.72 9.05
N SER A 247 -8.07 1.26 10.25
CA SER A 247 -8.41 0.55 11.49
C SER A 247 -9.27 1.43 12.40
N ARG A 248 -9.68 0.87 13.54
CA ARG A 248 -10.42 1.62 14.58
C ARG A 248 -9.56 2.69 15.27
N THR A 249 -8.28 2.82 14.93
CA THR A 249 -7.39 3.82 15.52
C THR A 249 -7.28 5.02 14.59
N GLU A 250 -7.60 6.21 15.11
CA GLU A 250 -7.59 7.49 14.37
C GLU A 250 -6.20 7.88 13.81
N ASN A 251 -5.15 7.22 14.27
CA ASN A 251 -3.79 7.47 13.81
C ASN A 251 -3.42 6.73 12.51
N GLU A 252 -4.31 5.88 11.99
CA GLU A 252 -4.07 5.06 10.79
C GLU A 252 -4.86 5.58 9.58
N ARG A 253 -4.54 6.80 9.19
CA ARG A 253 -5.10 7.48 8.00
C ARG A 253 -4.35 7.09 6.74
N PHE A 254 -5.04 7.07 5.61
CA PHE A 254 -4.39 7.06 4.31
C PHE A 254 -3.81 8.44 3.99
N VAL A 255 -3.04 8.51 2.91
CA VAL A 255 -2.31 9.71 2.54
C VAL A 255 -2.61 10.08 1.10
N ILE A 256 -3.00 11.33 0.90
CA ILE A 256 -3.04 11.96 -0.42
C ILE A 256 -1.80 12.85 -0.58
N VAL A 257 -1.15 12.73 -1.73
CA VAL A 257 0.06 13.49 -2.06
C VAL A 257 -0.13 14.26 -3.36
N SER A 258 0.59 15.36 -3.53
CA SER A 258 0.59 16.12 -4.78
C SER A 258 1.38 15.42 -5.88
N GLN A 259 1.16 15.86 -7.11
CA GLN A 259 1.99 15.47 -8.26
C GLN A 259 3.47 15.80 -8.03
N ARG A 260 3.80 16.91 -7.36
CA ARG A 260 5.17 17.30 -7.04
C ARG A 260 5.84 16.26 -6.13
N PHE A 261 5.15 15.82 -5.09
CA PHE A 261 5.63 14.77 -4.19
C PHE A 261 5.82 13.44 -4.93
N ARG A 262 4.87 13.06 -5.80
CA ARG A 262 5.00 11.87 -6.66
C ARG A 262 6.27 11.93 -7.53
N GLN A 263 6.54 13.05 -8.19
CA GLN A 263 7.75 13.21 -9.01
C GLN A 263 9.03 13.09 -8.19
N PHE A 264 9.04 13.60 -6.95
CA PHE A 264 10.14 13.39 -6.02
C PHE A 264 10.34 11.91 -5.69
N CYS A 265 9.26 11.17 -5.37
CA CYS A 265 9.35 9.74 -5.13
C CYS A 265 9.94 8.99 -6.33
N LEU A 266 9.51 9.32 -7.55
CA LEU A 266 10.04 8.73 -8.79
C LEU A 266 11.53 9.04 -8.98
N LYS A 267 11.93 10.31 -8.85
CA LYS A 267 13.34 10.77 -8.91
C LYS A 267 14.23 9.99 -7.96
N HIS A 268 13.75 9.72 -6.75
CA HIS A 268 14.50 8.99 -5.72
C HIS A 268 14.33 7.47 -5.76
N LYS A 269 13.65 6.93 -6.78
CA LYS A 269 13.37 5.50 -6.99
C LYS A 269 12.66 4.86 -5.79
N MET A 270 11.71 5.59 -5.20
CA MET A 270 10.84 5.05 -4.16
C MET A 270 9.76 4.19 -4.79
N ARG A 271 9.45 3.05 -4.17
CA ARG A 271 8.50 2.06 -4.70
C ARG A 271 7.11 2.29 -4.08
N PHE A 272 6.34 3.17 -4.70
CA PHE A 272 4.94 3.44 -4.35
C PHE A 272 4.04 3.28 -5.56
N GLU A 273 2.79 3.03 -5.26
CA GLU A 273 1.70 3.19 -6.21
C GLU A 273 1.01 4.51 -5.95
N PHE A 274 0.55 5.11 -7.04
CA PHE A 274 -0.13 6.38 -7.03
C PHE A 274 -1.44 6.20 -7.77
N VAL A 275 -2.54 6.28 -7.02
CA VAL A 275 -3.89 6.20 -7.57
C VAL A 275 -4.42 7.62 -7.65
N PRO A 276 -4.68 8.17 -8.86
CA PRO A 276 -5.28 9.49 -9.03
C PRO A 276 -6.52 9.69 -8.16
N VAL A 277 -6.59 10.86 -7.53
CA VAL A 277 -7.79 11.33 -6.85
C VAL A 277 -8.81 11.78 -7.89
N LYS A 278 -10.05 11.33 -7.75
CA LYS A 278 -11.19 11.79 -8.55
C LYS A 278 -11.89 12.93 -7.83
N TYR A 279 -12.37 13.88 -8.62
CA TYR A 279 -13.15 15.00 -8.13
C TYR A 279 -14.57 14.92 -8.67
N VAL A 280 -15.53 15.19 -7.80
CA VAL A 280 -16.94 15.39 -8.16
C VAL A 280 -17.32 16.82 -7.81
N ASP A 281 -18.26 17.39 -8.57
CA ASP A 281 -18.83 18.71 -8.30
C ASP A 281 -20.07 18.56 -7.42
#